data_AF-A0A800MP95-F1
#
_entry.id   AF-A0A800MP95-F1
#
_cell.length_a   1.000
_cell.length_b   1.000
_cell.length_c   1.000
_cell.angle_alpha   90.00
_cell.angle_beta   90.00
_cell.angle_gamma   90.00
#
_symmetry.space_group_name_H-M   'P 1'
#
loop_
_entity.id
_entity.type
_entity.pdbx_description
1 polymer ?
#
loop_
_entity_poly.entity_id
_entity_poly.type
_entity_poly.pdbx_seq_one_letter_code
_entity_poly.pdbx_strand_id
1 'polypeptide(L)' 'AIARLNNIENDLDFAEHLIINAGVAIVPGSAFGCPDHIRISIATSMENLENAIKRIGLAL' A
#
# COMPACT_ATOMS: atom_id res chain seq x y z
N ALA A 1 3.01 10.13 4.61
CA ALA A 1 4.14 9.36 5.14
C ALA A 1 3.56 8.31 6.08
N ILE A 2 4.02 7.06 5.98
CA ILE A 2 3.54 5.93 6.80
C ILE A 2 3.56 6.30 8.30
N ALA A 3 4.56 7.06 8.73
CA ALA A 3 4.68 7.62 10.07
C ALA A 3 3.48 8.46 10.60
N ARG A 4 2.47 8.78 9.79
CA ARG A 4 1.25 9.50 10.20
C ARG A 4 0.06 8.58 10.48
N LEU A 5 0.20 7.28 10.23
CA LEU A 5 -0.86 6.30 10.42
C LEU A 5 -0.71 5.68 11.82
N ASN A 6 -1.80 5.65 12.59
CA ASN A 6 -1.79 5.04 13.91
C ASN A 6 -1.66 3.51 13.76
N ASN A 7 -0.84 2.87 14.59
CA ASN A 7 -0.59 1.42 14.60
C ASN A 7 0.01 0.84 13.30
N ILE A 8 0.70 1.65 12.51
CA ILE A 8 1.50 1.18 11.37
C ILE A 8 2.91 1.69 11.56
N GLU A 9 3.84 0.79 11.90
CA GLU A 9 5.20 1.19 12.30
C GLU A 9 6.16 1.26 11.11
N ASN A 10 5.90 0.48 10.06
CA ASN A 10 6.77 0.38 8.89
C ASN A 10 6.00 0.05 7.59
N ASP A 11 6.72 -0.05 6.48
CA ASP A 11 6.14 -0.34 5.16
C ASP A 11 5.60 -1.76 4.98
N LEU A 12 6.09 -2.73 5.75
CA LEU A 12 5.57 -4.09 5.78
C LEU A 12 4.21 -4.15 6.48
N ASP A 13 4.09 -3.52 7.66
CA ASP A 13 2.81 -3.40 8.38
C ASP A 13 1.77 -2.69 7.51
N PHE A 14 2.20 -1.68 6.76
CA PHE A 14 1.35 -0.96 5.82
C PHE A 14 0.84 -1.86 4.69
N ALA A 15 1.73 -2.69 4.12
CA ALA A 15 1.36 -3.66 3.10
C ALA A 15 0.39 -4.72 3.63
N GLU A 16 0.58 -5.19 4.86
CA GLU A 16 -0.32 -6.12 5.55
C GLU A 16 -1.70 -5.50 5.83
N HIS A 17 -1.73 -4.26 6.32
CA HIS A 17 -2.97 -3.52 6.55
C HIS A 17 -3.80 -3.38 5.27
N LEU A 18 -3.16 -3.03 4.15
CA LEU A 18 -3.85 -2.87 2.87
C LEU A 18 -4.36 -4.19 2.28
N ILE A 19 -3.64 -5.31 2.44
CA ILE A 19 -4.14 -6.58 1.93
C ILE A 19 -5.31 -7.12 2.77
N ILE A 20 -5.28 -6.93 4.10
CA ILE A 20 -6.35 -7.41 5.00
C ILE A 20 -7.60 -6.53 4.87
N ASN A 21 -7.45 -5.21 4.99
CA ASN A 21 -8.60 -4.29 5.11
C ASN A 21 -9.08 -3.75 3.77
N ALA A 22 -8.16 -3.55 2.82
CA ALA A 22 -8.50 -3.03 1.50
C ALA A 22 -8.55 -4.12 0.44
N GLY A 23 -7.95 -5.30 0.66
CA GLY A 23 -7.76 -6.35 -0.35
C GLY A 23 -6.85 -5.92 -1.50
N VAL A 24 -5.89 -5.03 -1.24
CA VAL A 24 -4.94 -4.50 -2.23
C VAL A 24 -3.53 -4.94 -1.86
N ALA A 25 -2.91 -5.74 -2.73
CA ALA A 25 -1.52 -6.16 -2.56
C ALA A 25 -0.57 -5.08 -3.07
N ILE A 26 0.40 -4.71 -2.25
CA ILE A 26 1.50 -3.80 -2.60
C ILE A 26 2.84 -4.42 -2.21
N VAL A 27 3.95 -3.87 -2.70
CA VAL A 27 5.28 -4.31 -2.29
C VAL A 27 5.93 -3.25 -1.39
N PRO A 28 6.36 -3.62 -0.17
CA PRO A 28 7.07 -2.71 0.71
C PRO A 28 8.43 -2.31 0.11
N GLY A 29 8.81 -1.05 0.28
CA GLY A 29 10.04 -0.49 -0.28
C GLY A 29 11.30 -0.99 0.43
N SER A 30 11.19 -1.42 1.69
CA SER A 30 12.24 -2.09 2.46
C SER A 30 12.83 -3.30 1.73
N ALA A 31 12.02 -4.03 0.96
CA ALA A 31 12.49 -5.12 0.09
C ALA A 31 13.46 -4.68 -1.02
N PHE A 32 13.53 -3.38 -1.32
CA PHE A 32 14.40 -2.77 -2.32
C PHE A 32 15.36 -1.73 -1.72
N GLY A 33 15.54 -1.71 -0.39
CA GLY A 33 16.42 -0.76 0.28
C GLY A 33 15.88 0.67 0.35
N CYS A 34 14.58 0.86 0.17
CA CYS A 34 13.91 2.15 0.26
C CYS A 34 12.78 2.09 1.31
N PRO A 35 13.11 2.08 2.62
CA PRO A 35 12.11 2.01 3.69
C PRO A 35 11.14 3.19 3.63
N ASP A 36 9.96 3.02 4.23
CA ASP A 36 8.86 4.01 4.25
C ASP A 36 8.26 4.35 2.87
N HIS A 37 8.62 3.58 1.84
CA HIS A 37 8.06 3.69 0.49
C HIS A 37 7.33 2.42 0.11
N ILE A 38 6.51 2.51 -0.93
CA ILE A 38 5.81 1.36 -1.51
C ILE A 38 5.97 1.36 -3.02
N ARG A 39 5.92 0.18 -3.61
CA ARG A 39 5.90 0.01 -5.07
C ARG A 39 4.51 -0.45 -5.51
N ILE A 40 3.92 0.32 -6.42
CA ILE A 40 2.64 0.00 -7.06
C ILE A 40 2.92 -0.55 -8.47
N SER A 41 2.30 -1.69 -8.80
CA SER A 41 2.34 -2.21 -10.18
C SER A 41 1.36 -1.43 -11.04
N ILE A 42 1.86 -0.80 -12.11
CA ILE A 42 1.03 -0.10 -13.10
C ILE A 42 0.70 -0.98 -14.32
N ALA A 43 1.19 -2.23 -14.36
CA ALA A 43 0.99 -3.16 -15.46
C ALA A 43 -0.39 -3.85 -15.38
N THR A 44 -1.46 -3.06 -15.36
CA THR A 44 -2.87 -3.50 -15.31
C THR A 44 -3.77 -2.46 -15.98
N SER A 45 -5.09 -2.68 -16.02
CA SER A 45 -6.03 -1.71 -16.59
C SER A 45 -6.15 -0.44 -15.74
N MET A 46 -6.50 0.69 -16.37
CA MET A 46 -6.74 1.94 -15.65
C MET A 46 -7.86 1.80 -14.62
N GLU A 47 -8.92 1.08 -14.98
CA GLU A 47 -10.03 0.76 -14.07
C GLU A 47 -9.56 0.03 -12.80
N ASN A 48 -8.66 -0.95 -12.94
CA ASN A 48 -8.10 -1.64 -11.78
C ASN A 48 -7.25 -0.71 -10.91
N LEU A 49 -6.47 0.18 -11.52
CA LEU A 49 -5.68 1.18 -10.79
C LEU A 49 -6.58 2.14 -10.02
N GLU A 50 -7.60 2.70 -10.65
CA GLU A 50 -8.56 3.61 -10.02
C GLU A 50 -9.29 2.93 -8.85
N ASN A 51 -9.76 1.69 -9.06
CA ASN A 51 -10.39 0.90 -8.00
C ASN A 51 -9.44 0.60 -6.84
N ALA A 52 -8.17 0.26 -7.12
CA ALA A 52 -7.17 0.02 -6.08
C ALA A 52 -6.87 1.30 -5.27
N ILE A 53 -6.68 2.44 -5.92
CA ILE A 53 -6.44 3.73 -5.25
C ILE A 53 -7.65 4.14 -4.40
N LYS A 54 -8.87 3.94 -4.91
CA LYS A 54 -10.11 4.19 -4.14
C LYS A 54 -10.19 3.32 -2.88
N ARG A 55 -9.88 2.02 -3.00
CA ARG A 55 -9.88 1.08 -1.88
C ARG A 55 -8.81 1.43 -0.85
N ILE A 56 -7.62 1.83 -1.29
CA ILE A 56 -6.57 2.35 -0.42
C ILE A 56 -7.10 3.58 0.34
N GLY A 57 -7.67 4.57 -0.36
CA GLY A 57 -8.19 5.77 0.29
C GLY A 57 -9.31 5.55 1.30
N LEU A 58 -10.08 4.47 1.18
CA LEU A 58 -11.12 4.08 2.16
C LEU A 58 -10.56 3.31 3.37
N ALA A 59 -9.37 2.73 3.26
CA ALA A 59 -8.71 1.94 4.30
C ALA A 59 -7.69 2.74 5.12
N LEU A 60 -7.47 4.00 4.77
CA LEU A 60 -6.63 4.96 5.50
C LEU A 60 -7.51 5.88 6.36
#